data_AF-G7VH53-F1
#
_entry.id   AF-G7VH53-F1
#
_cell.length_a   1.000
_cell.length_b   1.000
_cell.length_c   1.000
_cell.angle_alpha   90.00
_cell.angle_beta   90.00
_cell.angle_gamma   90.00
#
_symmetry.space_group_name_H-M   'P 1'
#
loop_
_entity.id
_entity.type
_entity.pdbx_description
1 polymer ?
#
loop_
_entity_poly.entity_id
_entity_poly.type
_entity_poly.pdbx_seq_one_letter_code
_entity_poly.pdbx_strand_id
1 'polypeptide(L)'
;MSVYIPHFFTKLKAYVSKFGTRCTKPEGGIVLDRGLILARDSIYFEGRCIQDGELAWALKTTGFPDCTEKKNAERIGPPYLEYYADSDYALALVNGGDGVYLLENVEGAVSCVCKTNIDLEDYLKSHSILERWLRKLM
;
A
#
# COMPACT_ATOMS: atom_id res chain seq x y z
N MET A 1 -12.65 -6.80 -2.46
CA MET A 1 -12.00 -6.85 -1.13
C MET A 1 -10.96 -5.75 -1.10
N SER A 2 -10.84 -5.05 0.04
CA SER A 2 -10.05 -3.83 0.16
C SER A 2 -9.02 -3.94 1.28
N VAL A 3 -7.84 -3.33 1.08
CA VAL A 3 -6.83 -3.12 2.11
C VAL A 3 -6.67 -1.62 2.36
N TYR A 4 -6.99 -1.19 3.58
CA TYR A 4 -6.77 0.19 4.04
C TYR A 4 -5.36 0.34 4.61
N ILE A 5 -4.49 1.05 3.90
CA ILE A 5 -3.05 1.17 4.17
C ILE A 5 -2.75 1.77 5.55
N PRO A 6 -3.39 2.86 6.01
CA PRO A 6 -3.14 3.41 7.35
C PRO A 6 -3.43 2.41 8.49
N HIS A 7 -4.51 1.63 8.36
CA HIS A 7 -4.83 0.58 9.33
C HIS A 7 -3.81 -0.57 9.25
N PHE A 8 -3.43 -0.99 8.04
CA PHE A 8 -2.38 -1.98 7.83
C PHE A 8 -1.06 -1.57 8.50
N PHE A 9 -0.62 -0.32 8.32
CA PHE A 9 0.61 0.20 8.93
C PHE A 9 0.53 0.28 10.45
N THR A 10 -0.62 0.68 11.01
CA THR A 10 -0.84 0.65 12.46
C THR A 10 -0.63 -0.75 13.04
N LYS A 11 -1.21 -1.77 12.38
CA LYS A 11 -1.09 -3.16 12.81
C LYS A 11 0.32 -3.71 12.59
N LEU A 12 0.95 -3.37 11.47
CA LEU A 12 2.32 -3.78 11.15
C LEU A 12 3.32 -3.21 12.17
N LYS A 13 3.18 -1.95 12.58
CA LYS A 13 3.99 -1.34 13.65
C LYS A 13 3.89 -2.14 14.95
N ALA A 14 2.68 -2.47 15.40
CA ALA A 14 2.47 -3.28 16.59
C ALA A 14 3.13 -4.66 16.48
N TYR A 15 3.04 -5.29 15.30
CA TYR A 15 3.68 -6.57 15.03
C TYR A 15 5.21 -6.46 15.07
N VAL A 16 5.81 -5.44 14.45
CA VAL A 16 7.26 -5.22 14.48
C VAL A 16 7.75 -4.95 15.90
N SER A 17 7.05 -4.13 16.69
CA SER A 17 7.41 -3.88 18.09
C SER A 17 7.38 -5.15 18.95
N LYS A 18 6.42 -6.05 18.70
CA LYS A 18 6.24 -7.29 19.47
C LYS A 18 7.20 -8.40 19.04
N PHE A 19 7.30 -8.65 17.74
CA PHE A 19 7.95 -9.84 17.18
C PHE A 19 9.26 -9.55 16.44
N GLY A 20 9.55 -8.28 16.11
CA GLY A 20 10.78 -7.91 15.42
C GLY A 20 12.02 -8.09 16.28
N THR A 21 13.15 -8.37 15.64
CA THR A 21 14.46 -8.45 16.30
C THR A 21 15.04 -7.05 16.47
N ARG A 22 15.85 -6.83 17.52
CA ARG A 22 16.58 -5.56 17.68
C ARG A 22 17.43 -5.30 16.44
N CYS A 23 17.39 -4.07 15.94
CA CYS A 23 18.18 -3.63 14.80
C CYS A 23 18.46 -2.13 14.89
N THR A 24 19.47 -1.67 14.17
CA THR A 24 19.73 -0.24 14.00
C THR A 24 18.76 0.34 12.98
N LYS A 25 18.33 1.58 13.21
CA LYS A 25 17.56 2.33 12.20
C LYS A 25 18.36 2.38 10.90
N PRO A 26 17.76 2.02 9.75
CA PRO A 26 18.46 2.10 8.48
C PRO A 26 18.75 3.56 8.11
N GLU A 27 19.92 3.82 7.53
CA GLU A 27 20.34 5.17 7.10
C GLU A 27 19.59 5.67 5.86
N GLY A 28 18.95 4.76 5.12
CA GLY A 28 18.12 5.07 3.96
C GLY A 28 16.99 4.07 3.79
N GLY A 29 16.02 4.41 2.95
CA GLY A 29 14.84 3.59 2.71
C GLY A 29 13.61 4.44 2.42
N ILE A 30 12.50 3.74 2.24
CA ILE A 30 11.18 4.31 2.01
C ILE A 30 10.51 4.53 3.37
N VAL A 31 10.10 5.76 3.67
CA VAL A 31 9.23 6.04 4.81
C VAL A 31 7.81 5.69 4.42
N LEU A 32 7.28 4.60 4.96
CA LEU A 32 5.91 4.13 4.69
C LEU A 32 4.88 4.90 5.51
N ASP A 33 5.22 5.15 6.78
CA ASP A 33 4.40 5.90 7.74
C ASP A 33 5.32 6.44 8.85
N ARG A 34 4.81 7.29 9.76
CA ARG A 34 5.58 7.88 10.87
C ARG A 34 6.39 6.82 11.63
N GLY A 35 7.71 6.82 11.42
CA GLY A 35 8.66 5.90 12.06
C GLY A 35 8.74 4.49 11.45
N LEU A 36 7.85 4.12 10.52
CA LEU A 36 7.86 2.84 9.81
C LEU A 36 8.66 2.99 8.51
N ILE A 37 9.78 2.27 8.42
CA ILE A 37 10.73 2.43 7.32
C ILE A 37 10.96 1.09 6.64
N LEU A 38 10.85 1.07 5.31
CA LEU A 38 11.21 -0.06 4.48
C LEU A 38 12.61 0.15 3.88
N ALA A 39 13.54 -0.73 4.25
CA ALA A 39 14.91 -0.70 3.75
C ALA A 39 15.29 -2.09 3.21
N ARG A 40 15.52 -2.18 1.90
CA ARG A 40 15.70 -3.47 1.20
C ARG A 40 14.53 -4.41 1.52
N ASP A 41 14.78 -5.53 2.19
CA ASP A 41 13.77 -6.53 2.54
C ASP A 41 13.40 -6.48 4.03
N SER A 42 13.80 -5.40 4.71
CA SER A 42 13.61 -5.19 6.15
C SER A 42 12.62 -4.06 6.41
N ILE A 43 11.70 -4.29 7.33
CA ILE A 43 10.73 -3.30 7.80
C ILE A 43 11.08 -2.94 9.24
N TYR A 44 11.47 -1.68 9.44
CA TYR A 44 11.91 -1.11 10.70
C TYR A 44 10.80 -0.31 11.38
N PHE A 45 10.68 -0.46 12.70
CA PHE A 45 9.92 0.42 13.58
C PHE A 45 10.51 0.37 15.00
N GLU A 46 10.74 1.54 15.62
CA GLU A 46 11.18 1.68 17.02
C GLU A 46 12.34 0.75 17.47
N GLY A 47 13.43 0.70 16.69
CA GLY A 47 14.61 -0.11 17.04
C GLY A 47 14.44 -1.61 16.79
N ARG A 48 13.34 -2.02 16.14
CA ARG A 48 13.07 -3.41 15.77
C ARG A 48 12.83 -3.55 14.28
N CYS A 49 13.18 -4.72 13.76
CA CYS A 49 13.04 -5.06 12.36
C CYS A 49 12.40 -6.42 12.20
N ILE A 50 11.62 -6.58 11.14
CA ILE A 50 11.29 -7.88 10.56
C ILE A 50 11.87 -7.93 9.15
N GLN A 51 12.28 -9.12 8.70
CA GLN A 51 12.70 -9.35 7.33
C GLN A 51 11.63 -10.19 6.63
N ASP A 52 11.04 -9.65 5.58
CA ASP A 52 10.07 -10.35 4.75
C ASP A 52 10.12 -9.77 3.33
N GLY A 53 10.77 -10.50 2.43
CA GLY A 53 11.01 -10.06 1.06
C GLY A 53 9.73 -9.91 0.23
N GLU A 54 8.74 -10.77 0.46
CA GLU A 54 7.46 -10.69 -0.25
C GLU A 54 6.67 -9.44 0.14
N LEU A 55 6.58 -9.16 1.45
CA LEU A 55 5.93 -7.96 1.95
C LEU A 55 6.69 -6.70 1.54
N ALA A 56 8.01 -6.70 1.65
CA ALA A 56 8.86 -5.60 1.21
C ALA A 56 8.68 -5.29 -0.28
N TRP A 57 8.61 -6.32 -1.12
CA TRP A 57 8.33 -6.16 -2.54
C TRP A 57 6.95 -5.55 -2.77
N ALA A 58 5.89 -6.12 -2.17
CA ALA A 58 4.52 -5.61 -2.33
C ALA A 58 4.38 -4.14 -1.93
N LEU A 59 4.98 -3.76 -0.79
CA LEU A 59 4.97 -2.38 -0.29
C LEU A 59 5.74 -1.40 -1.20
N LYS A 60 6.81 -1.84 -1.87
CA LYS A 60 7.51 -1.01 -2.86
C LYS A 60 6.66 -0.83 -4.11
N THR A 61 6.13 -1.92 -4.65
CA THR A 61 5.31 -1.92 -5.87
C THR A 61 4.13 -0.99 -5.75
N THR A 62 3.45 -0.98 -4.61
CA THR A 62 2.25 -0.16 -4.40
C THR A 62 2.51 1.09 -3.57
N GLY A 63 3.75 1.44 -3.24
CA GLY A 63 4.06 2.55 -2.34
C GLY A 63 4.03 3.92 -3.04
N PHE A 64 4.32 3.96 -4.34
CA PHE A 64 4.53 5.18 -5.11
C PHE A 64 3.96 5.05 -6.53
N PRO A 65 2.63 5.03 -6.68
CA PRO A 65 2.02 5.04 -8.01
C PRO A 65 2.29 6.37 -8.71
N ASP A 66 2.86 6.32 -9.91
CA ASP A 66 2.99 7.50 -10.78
C ASP A 66 1.81 7.56 -11.74
N CYS A 67 1.20 8.74 -11.85
CA CYS A 67 0.15 8.98 -12.83
C CYS A 67 0.76 9.07 -14.23
N THR A 68 0.44 8.10 -15.09
CA THR A 68 0.95 8.04 -16.47
C THR A 68 -0.03 8.62 -17.48
N GLU A 69 -1.34 8.46 -17.24
CA GLU A 69 -2.37 8.93 -18.14
C GLU A 69 -3.69 9.22 -17.41
N LYS A 70 -4.24 10.44 -17.57
CA LYS A 70 -5.60 10.76 -17.09
C LYS A 70 -6.64 10.05 -17.94
N LYS A 71 -7.62 9.42 -17.30
CA LYS A 71 -8.68 8.65 -17.96
C LYS A 71 -10.03 8.90 -17.32
N ASN A 72 -11.08 8.53 -18.03
CA ASN A 72 -12.38 8.22 -17.42
C ASN A 72 -12.46 6.69 -17.37
N ALA A 73 -12.48 6.09 -16.18
CA ALA A 73 -12.50 4.63 -16.10
C ALA A 73 -13.90 4.08 -16.40
N GLU A 74 -14.01 3.27 -17.45
CA GLU A 74 -15.27 2.61 -17.84
C GLU A 74 -15.60 1.41 -16.95
N ARG A 75 -14.57 0.80 -16.34
CA ARG A 75 -14.70 -0.27 -15.33
C ARG A 75 -13.67 -0.06 -14.24
N ILE A 76 -14.13 -0.05 -13.00
CA ILE A 76 -13.30 0.02 -11.80
C ILE A 76 -13.86 -1.00 -10.82
N GLY A 77 -13.02 -1.94 -10.42
CA GLY A 77 -13.43 -3.09 -9.63
C GLY A 77 -12.37 -3.51 -8.62
N PRO A 78 -12.74 -4.42 -7.71
CA PRO A 78 -11.79 -4.97 -6.75
C PRO A 78 -10.68 -5.78 -7.44
N PRO A 79 -9.54 -6.00 -6.78
CA PRO A 79 -9.22 -5.55 -5.42
C PRO A 79 -8.98 -4.03 -5.31
N TYR A 80 -9.02 -3.51 -4.07
CA TYR A 80 -8.81 -2.09 -3.77
C TYR A 80 -7.67 -1.91 -2.76
N LEU A 81 -6.83 -0.91 -2.97
CA LEU A 81 -5.80 -0.50 -2.02
C LEU A 81 -6.01 0.96 -1.66
N GLU A 82 -6.55 1.21 -0.48
CA GLU A 82 -6.96 2.55 -0.03
C GLU A 82 -5.81 3.21 0.75
N TYR A 83 -5.26 4.30 0.22
CA TYR A 83 -4.21 5.08 0.89
C TYR A 83 -4.79 6.03 1.92
N TYR A 84 -5.96 6.57 1.63
CA TYR A 84 -6.65 7.53 2.47
C TYR A 84 -8.15 7.42 2.22
N ALA A 85 -8.93 7.51 3.29
CA ALA A 85 -10.38 7.64 3.23
C ALA A 85 -10.86 8.43 4.47
N ASP A 86 -11.48 9.57 4.23
CA ASP A 86 -12.28 10.30 5.22
C ASP A 86 -13.71 10.52 4.69
N SER A 87 -14.50 11.41 5.32
CA SER A 87 -15.88 11.68 4.92
C SER A 87 -16.00 12.25 3.51
N ASP A 88 -15.03 13.04 3.07
CA ASP A 88 -15.13 13.90 1.90
C ASP A 88 -14.02 13.65 0.88
N TYR A 89 -13.03 12.81 1.20
CA TYR A 89 -11.88 12.52 0.37
C TYR A 89 -11.47 11.06 0.47
N ALA A 90 -11.27 10.41 -0.67
CA ALA A 90 -10.67 9.07 -0.72
C ALA A 90 -9.67 8.95 -1.86
N LEU A 91 -8.57 8.25 -1.61
CA LEU A 91 -7.53 7.95 -2.59
C LEU A 91 -7.21 6.46 -2.57
N ALA A 92 -7.37 5.78 -3.70
CA ALA A 92 -7.16 4.33 -3.79
C ALA A 92 -6.57 3.87 -5.12
N LEU A 93 -5.77 2.80 -5.10
CA LEU A 93 -5.50 2.00 -6.30
C LEU A 93 -6.63 1.00 -6.52
N VAL A 94 -7.04 0.88 -7.78
CA VAL A 94 -8.13 0.01 -8.21
C VAL A 94 -7.75 -0.74 -9.49
N ASN A 95 -8.36 -1.90 -9.70
CA ASN A 95 -8.22 -2.67 -10.93
C ASN A 95 -9.17 -2.16 -12.02
N GLY A 96 -8.62 -1.73 -13.16
CA GLY A 96 -9.41 -1.31 -14.34
C GLY A 96 -9.61 -2.40 -15.40
N GLY A 97 -9.02 -3.58 -15.22
CA GLY A 97 -9.06 -4.71 -16.15
C GLY A 97 -7.97 -4.67 -17.22
N ASP A 98 -7.60 -3.49 -17.69
CA ASP A 98 -6.50 -3.24 -18.64
C ASP A 98 -5.28 -2.55 -17.98
N GLY A 99 -5.36 -2.31 -16.67
CA GLY A 99 -4.33 -1.64 -15.90
C GLY A 99 -4.76 -1.31 -14.49
N VAL A 100 -3.86 -0.63 -13.78
CA VAL A 100 -4.06 -0.16 -12.41
C VAL A 100 -4.35 1.32 -12.45
N TYR A 101 -5.35 1.75 -11.69
CA TYR A 101 -5.81 3.13 -11.68
C TYR A 101 -5.73 3.71 -10.28
N LEU A 102 -5.20 4.92 -10.16
CA LEU A 102 -5.34 5.76 -8.99
C LEU A 102 -6.65 6.54 -9.11
N LEU A 103 -7.51 6.37 -8.13
CA LEU A 103 -8.84 6.95 -8.09
C LEU A 103 -8.94 7.88 -6.89
N GLU A 104 -9.35 9.11 -7.17
CA GLU A 104 -9.52 10.18 -6.19
C GLU A 104 -11.00 10.58 -6.17
N ASN A 105 -11.63 10.43 -5.00
CA ASN A 105 -12.99 10.88 -4.74
C ASN A 105 -12.97 12.13 -3.87
N VAL A 106 -13.79 13.09 -4.22
CA VAL A 106 -14.03 14.32 -3.44
C VAL A 106 -15.54 14.50 -3.29
N GLU A 107 -16.02 14.71 -2.06
CA GLU A 107 -17.44 14.92 -1.71
C GLU A 107 -18.37 13.81 -2.27
N GLY A 108 -17.88 12.57 -2.29
CA GLY A 108 -18.64 11.41 -2.77
C GLY A 108 -18.72 11.26 -4.30
N ALA A 109 -18.05 12.13 -5.07
CA ALA A 109 -17.93 12.02 -6.51
C ALA A 109 -16.49 11.67 -6.94
N VAL A 110 -16.35 10.91 -8.03
CA VAL A 110 -15.04 10.65 -8.65
C VAL A 110 -14.53 11.95 -9.25
N SER A 111 -13.48 12.51 -8.66
CA SER A 111 -12.84 13.75 -9.09
C SER A 111 -11.77 13.48 -10.16
N CYS A 112 -10.98 12.42 -9.97
CA CYS A 112 -9.89 12.07 -10.87
C CYS A 112 -9.72 10.54 -10.97
N VAL A 113 -9.47 10.07 -12.19
CA VAL A 113 -8.99 8.70 -12.43
C VAL A 113 -7.73 8.78 -13.29
N CYS A 114 -6.65 8.17 -12.82
CA CYS A 114 -5.39 8.12 -13.54
C CYS A 114 -4.86 6.70 -13.65
N LYS A 115 -4.49 6.27 -14.86
CA LYS A 115 -3.75 5.02 -15.07
C LYS A 115 -2.34 5.17 -14.52
N THR A 116 -1.90 4.21 -13.72
CA THR A 116 -0.57 4.25 -13.08
C THR A 116 0.47 3.52 -13.90
N ASN A 117 1.73 3.69 -13.51
CA ASN A 117 2.87 2.91 -14.02
C ASN A 117 2.94 1.47 -13.47
N ILE A 118 2.01 1.07 -12.59
CA ILE A 118 2.03 -0.24 -11.94
C ILE A 118 1.44 -1.28 -12.87
N ASP A 119 2.17 -2.37 -13.09
CA ASP A 119 1.69 -3.53 -13.83
C ASP A 119 0.50 -4.20 -13.10
N LEU A 120 -0.49 -4.65 -13.87
CA LEU A 120 -1.71 -5.23 -13.29
C LEU A 120 -1.44 -6.53 -12.55
N GLU A 121 -0.60 -7.41 -13.06
CA GLU A 121 -0.27 -8.68 -12.39
C GLU A 121 0.49 -8.43 -11.10
N ASP A 122 1.45 -7.50 -11.13
CA ASP A 122 2.22 -7.09 -9.95
C ASP A 122 1.33 -6.45 -8.88
N TYR A 123 0.35 -5.63 -9.28
CA TYR A 123 -0.65 -5.07 -8.37
C TYR A 123 -1.52 -6.15 -7.72
N LEU A 124 -2.07 -7.07 -8.52
CA LEU A 124 -2.92 -8.15 -8.00
C LEU A 124 -2.15 -9.05 -7.04
N LYS A 125 -0.89 -9.37 -7.36
CA LYS A 125 0.00 -10.15 -6.49
C LYS A 125 0.34 -9.39 -5.21
N SER A 126 0.67 -8.10 -5.33
CA SER A 126 0.96 -7.24 -4.17
C SER A 126 -0.23 -7.16 -3.24
N HIS A 127 -1.44 -6.94 -3.79
CA HIS A 127 -2.66 -6.91 -2.99
C HIS A 127 -2.88 -8.23 -2.25
N SER A 128 -2.71 -9.38 -2.92
CA SER A 128 -2.84 -10.69 -2.27
C SER A 128 -1.87 -10.88 -1.09
N ILE A 129 -0.63 -10.42 -1.24
CA ILE A 129 0.38 -10.45 -0.16
C ILE A 129 -0.05 -9.55 1.01
N LEU A 130 -0.46 -8.31 0.73
CA LEU A 130 -0.88 -7.35 1.75
C LEU A 130 -2.12 -7.86 2.51
N GLU A 131 -3.05 -8.48 1.80
CA GLU A 131 -4.28 -9.02 2.38
C GLU A 131 -4.00 -10.23 3.29
N ARG A 132 -3.13 -11.15 2.85
CA ARG A 132 -2.65 -12.28 3.67
C ARG A 132 -1.94 -11.78 4.93
N TRP A 133 -1.13 -10.73 4.81
CA TRP A 133 -0.49 -10.10 5.95
C TRP A 133 -1.51 -9.42 6.88
N LEU A 134 -2.50 -8.72 6.34
CA LEU A 134 -3.55 -8.10 7.14
C LEU A 134 -4.27 -9.13 8.00
N ARG A 135 -4.61 -10.30 7.44
CA ARG A 135 -5.21 -11.42 8.20
C ARG A 135 -4.28 -11.95 9.30
N LYS A 136 -2.98 -12.01 9.06
CA LYS A 136 -1.97 -12.42 10.05
C LYS A 136 -1.78 -11.39 11.18
N LEU A 137 -2.07 -10.13 10.91
CA LEU A 137 -1.91 -9.01 11.84
C LEU A 137 -3.15 -8.77 12.73
N MET A 138 -4.27 -9.42 12.42
CA MET A 138 -5.51 -9.40 13.23
C MET A 138 -5.42 -10.38 14.39
#